data_AF-W1XYV3-F1
#
_entry.id   AF-W1XYV3-F1
#
_cell.length_a   1.000
_cell.length_b   1.000
_cell.length_c   1.000
_cell.angle_alpha   90.00
_cell.angle_beta   90.00
_cell.angle_gamma   90.00
#
_symmetry.space_group_name_H-M   'P 1'
#
loop_
_entity.id
_entity.type
_entity.pdbx_description
1 polymer ?
#
loop_
_entity_poly.entity_id
_entity_poly.type
_entity_poly.pdbx_seq_one_letter_code
_entity_poly.pdbx_strand_id
1 'polypeptide(L)'
;PYMLERAEIMRGPVSVLYGKSSPGGLLNMVSKRPTTEPLKEVQFKAGTDSLFQTGFDFSDALDDDGVYSYRLTGLARSANA
;
A
#
# COMPACT_ATOMS: atom_id res chain seq x y z
N PRO A 1 -1.76 -5.91 -1.14
CA PRO A 1 -1.15 -5.81 0.21
C PRO A 1 -1.63 -4.53 0.90
N TYR A 2 -1.81 -4.52 2.23
CA TYR A 2 -2.48 -3.39 2.91
C TYR A 2 -1.77 -2.03 2.75
N MET A 3 -0.44 -2.06 2.56
CA MET A 3 0.40 -0.87 2.40
C MET A 3 0.49 -0.35 0.95
N LEU A 4 -0.01 -1.12 -0.02
CA LEU A 4 0.06 -0.77 -1.44
C LEU A 4 -1.28 -0.20 -1.90
N GLU A 5 -1.18 0.84 -2.72
CA GLU A 5 -2.30 1.36 -3.48
C GLU A 5 -2.64 0.38 -4.61
N ARG A 6 -1.61 -0.06 -5.33
CA ARG A 6 -1.75 -1.02 -6.43
C ARG A 6 -0.43 -1.73 -6.74
N ALA A 7 -0.54 -2.83 -7.48
CA ALA A 7 0.58 -3.54 -8.07
C ALA A 7 0.40 -3.60 -9.59
N GLU A 8 1.40 -3.17 -10.34
CA GLU A 8 1.37 -3.13 -11.81
C GLU A 8 2.35 -4.16 -12.37
N ILE A 9 1.90 -4.96 -13.33
CA ILE A 9 2.73 -5.98 -13.98
C ILE A 9 3.04 -5.52 -15.39
N MET A 10 4.33 -5.37 -15.69
CA MET A 10 4.82 -5.17 -17.05
C MET A 10 5.49 -6.46 -17.51
N ARG A 11 4.98 -7.06 -18.59
CA ARG A 11 5.48 -8.32 -19.14
C ARG A 11 6.49 -8.07 -20.26
N GLY A 12 7.54 -8.87 -20.30
CA GLY A 12 8.58 -8.79 -21.33
C GLY A 12 9.65 -7.73 -21.06
N PRO A 13 10.55 -7.46 -22.03
CA PRO A 13 11.69 -6.57 -21.83
C PRO A 13 11.26 -5.12 -21.60
N VAL A 14 11.58 -4.59 -20.43
CA VAL A 14 11.20 -3.24 -19.94
C VAL A 14 12.43 -2.35 -19.73
N SER A 15 13.55 -2.73 -20.36
CA SER A 15 14.87 -2.18 -20.10
C SER A 15 15.08 -0.74 -20.56
N VAL A 16 14.26 -0.25 -21.49
CA VAL A 16 14.31 1.15 -21.95
C VAL A 16 13.89 2.11 -20.83
N LEU A 17 12.88 1.73 -20.04
CA LEU A 17 12.32 2.58 -18.99
C LEU A 17 12.89 2.28 -17.60
N TYR A 18 13.29 1.04 -17.35
CA TYR A 18 13.71 0.56 -16.02
C TYR A 18 15.13 -0.01 -15.98
N GLY A 19 15.91 0.16 -17.06
CA GLY A 19 17.31 -0.28 -17.11
C GLY A 19 17.45 -1.81 -17.04
N LYS A 20 18.38 -2.30 -16.20
CA LYS A 20 18.61 -3.75 -16.07
C LYS A 20 17.40 -4.42 -15.40
N SER A 21 16.53 -5.03 -16.22
CA SER A 21 15.32 -5.74 -15.80
C SER A 21 15.37 -7.21 -16.24
N SER A 22 14.65 -8.07 -15.51
CA SER A 22 14.52 -9.48 -15.86
C SER A 22 13.79 -9.63 -17.21
N PRO A 23 14.15 -10.59 -18.08
CA PRO A 23 13.45 -10.84 -19.35
C PRO A 23 11.96 -11.18 -19.16
N GLY A 24 11.58 -11.68 -17.97
CA GLY A 24 10.19 -11.95 -17.60
C GLY A 24 9.34 -10.69 -17.37
N GLY A 25 9.98 -9.52 -17.26
CA GLY A 25 9.33 -8.25 -16.95
C GLY A 25 9.55 -7.79 -15.52
N LEU A 26 8.71 -6.87 -15.05
CA LEU A 26 8.82 -6.25 -13.73
C LEU A 26 7.47 -6.14 -13.02
N LEU A 27 7.50 -6.21 -11.69
CA LEU A 27 6.37 -5.93 -10.81
C LEU A 27 6.63 -4.58 -10.13
N ASN A 28 5.83 -3.57 -10.45
CA ASN A 28 5.89 -2.28 -9.81
C ASN A 28 4.88 -2.24 -8.64
N MET A 29 5.38 -1.99 -7.43
CA MET A 29 4.55 -1.87 -6.23
C MET A 29 4.43 -0.41 -5.85
N VAL A 30 3.22 0.15 -6.00
CA VAL A 30 2.96 1.56 -5.71
C VAL A 30 2.41 1.67 -4.30
N SER A 31 3.13 2.37 -3.43
CA SER A 31 2.68 2.63 -2.06
C SER A 31 1.49 3.60 -2.04
N LYS A 32 0.72 3.48 -0.98
CA LYS A 32 -0.26 4.50 -0.56
C LYS A 32 0.42 5.87 -0.42
N ARG A 33 -0.29 6.95 -0.78
CA ARG A 33 0.19 8.35 -0.66
C ARG A 33 -0.79 9.20 0.17
N PRO A 34 -0.31 10.28 0.81
CA PRO A 34 -1.18 11.26 1.46
C PRO A 34 -2.29 11.78 0.55
N THR A 35 -3.43 12.05 1.16
CA THR A 35 -4.65 12.62 0.56
C THR A 35 -4.98 13.90 1.32
N THR A 36 -5.48 14.91 0.61
CA THR A 36 -5.98 16.14 1.22
C THR A 36 -7.41 15.98 1.74
N GLU A 37 -8.14 14.98 1.25
CA GLU A 37 -9.44 14.58 1.81
C GLU A 37 -9.25 13.67 3.03
N PRO A 38 -9.99 13.92 4.13
CA PRO A 38 -9.92 13.09 5.32
C PRO A 38 -10.29 11.63 5.03
N LEU A 39 -9.34 10.72 5.24
CA LEU A 39 -9.51 9.28 5.17
C LEU A 39 -9.21 8.67 6.53
N LYS A 40 -10.17 7.90 7.06
CA LYS A 40 -10.07 7.24 8.36
C LYS A 40 -10.64 5.83 8.25
N GLU A 41 -9.76 4.85 8.13
CA GLU A 41 -10.12 3.44 7.98
C GLU A 41 -9.53 2.62 9.13
N VAL A 42 -10.35 1.73 9.69
CA VAL A 42 -9.90 0.63 10.55
C VAL A 42 -10.48 -0.66 10.02
N GLN A 43 -9.62 -1.67 9.88
CA GLN A 43 -9.97 -2.98 9.35
C GLN A 43 -9.67 -4.06 10.39
N PHE A 44 -10.59 -5.00 10.55
CA PHE A 44 -10.40 -6.22 11.31
C PHE A 44 -10.66 -7.43 10.40
N LYS A 45 -9.81 -8.45 10.52
CA LYS A 45 -9.92 -9.71 9.78
C LYS A 45 -9.65 -10.87 10.72
N ALA A 46 -10.49 -11.89 10.64
CA ALA A 46 -10.31 -13.18 11.28
C ALA A 46 -10.46 -14.29 10.23
N GLY A 47 -9.77 -15.42 10.41
CA GLY A 47 -9.79 -16.52 9.44
C GLY A 47 -9.29 -17.85 10.00
N THR A 48 -9.03 -18.80 9.11
CA THR A 48 -8.44 -20.10 9.45
C THR A 48 -7.02 -19.95 10.00
N ASP A 49 -6.49 -21.02 10.59
CA ASP A 49 -5.12 -21.05 11.14
C ASP A 49 -4.88 -20.00 12.22
N SER A 50 -5.92 -19.73 13.03
CA SER A 50 -5.92 -18.68 14.05
C SER A 50 -5.53 -17.31 13.49
N LEU A 51 -5.84 -17.03 12.21
CA LEU A 51 -5.56 -15.74 11.61
C LEU A 51 -6.36 -14.64 12.31
N PHE A 52 -5.65 -13.69 12.88
CA PHE A 52 -6.18 -12.42 13.35
C PHE A 52 -5.33 -11.28 12.79
N GLN A 53 -5.97 -10.32 12.13
CA GLN A 53 -5.29 -9.19 11.52
C GLN A 53 -6.09 -7.92 11.76
N THR A 54 -5.38 -6.86 12.17
CA THR A 54 -5.94 -5.51 12.27
C THR A 54 -5.08 -4.55 11.48
N GLY A 55 -5.73 -3.62 10.79
CA GLY A 55 -5.08 -2.57 10.02
C GLY A 55 -5.75 -1.25 10.28
N PHE A 56 -4.97 -0.18 10.15
CA PHE A 56 -5.50 1.19 10.16
C PHE A 56 -4.82 2.02 9.07
N ASP A 57 -5.56 2.98 8.55
CA ASP A 57 -5.11 3.92 7.53
C ASP A 57 -5.78 5.27 7.78
N PHE A 58 -4.95 6.25 8.10
CA PHE A 58 -5.38 7.63 8.36
C PHE A 58 -4.62 8.55 7.44
N SER A 59 -5.32 9.45 6.76
CA SER A 59 -4.73 10.41 5.84
C SER A 59 -5.56 11.68 5.82
N ASP A 60 -4.91 12.85 5.82
CA ASP A 60 -5.59 14.14 5.81
C ASP A 60 -4.62 15.27 5.42
N ALA A 61 -5.18 16.43 5.12
CA ALA A 61 -4.44 17.68 5.04
C ALA A 61 -3.92 18.13 6.42
N LEU A 62 -2.76 18.77 6.44
CA LEU A 62 -2.16 19.39 7.63
C LEU A 62 -2.37 20.90 7.67
N ASP A 63 -2.84 21.49 6.56
CA ASP A 63 -3.18 22.91 6.41
C ASP A 63 -4.45 23.07 5.56
N ASP A 64 -5.09 24.24 5.69
CA ASP A 64 -6.35 24.57 5.01
C ASP A 64 -6.19 24.71 3.48
N ASP A 65 -4.98 25.02 3.01
CA ASP A 65 -4.65 25.17 1.60
C ASP A 65 -4.34 23.81 0.92
N GLY A 66 -4.26 22.72 1.69
CA GLY A 66 -3.96 21.37 1.23
C GLY A 66 -2.52 21.16 0.72
N VAL A 67 -1.58 22.03 1.09
CA VAL A 67 -0.19 22.00 0.60
C VAL A 67 0.61 20.87 1.27
N TYR A 68 0.40 20.67 2.55
CA TYR A 68 0.97 19.62 3.36
C TYR A 68 -0.11 18.62 3.74
N SER A 69 0.24 17.34 3.65
CA SER A 69 -0.66 16.24 4.00
C SER A 69 0.12 15.10 4.64
N TYR A 70 -0.57 14.27 5.39
CA TYR A 70 0.02 13.10 6.04
C TYR A 70 -0.71 11.82 5.63
N ARG A 71 -0.02 10.68 5.76
CA ARG A 71 -0.64 9.36 5.78
C ARG A 71 0.07 8.47 6.77
N LEU A 72 -0.71 7.88 7.66
CA LEU A 72 -0.26 6.93 8.67
C LEU A 72 -1.02 5.62 8.48
N THR A 73 -0.29 4.57 8.13
CA THR A 73 -0.86 3.24 7.94
C THR A 73 -0.10 2.22 8.79
N GLY A 74 -0.84 1.27 9.36
CA GLY A 74 -0.29 0.19 10.19
C GLY A 74 -1.04 -1.11 9.97
N LEU A 75 -0.33 -2.22 10.17
CA LEU A 75 -0.88 -3.56 10.07
C LEU A 75 -0.25 -4.45 11.13
N ALA A 76 -1.08 -5.07 11.96
CA ALA A 76 -0.68 -6.14 12.86
C ALA A 76 -1.37 -7.43 12.43
N ARG A 77 -0.61 -8.52 12.34
CA ARG A 77 -1.07 -9.84 11.90
C ARG A 77 -0.51 -10.91 12.81
N SER A 78 -1.36 -11.84 13.23
CA SER A 78 -1.02 -13.07 13.94
C SER A 78 -1.70 -14.25 13.22
N ALA A 79 -1.01 -15.37 13.08
CA ALA A 79 -1.54 -16.63 12.58
C ALA A 79 -0.63 -17.77 13.07
N ASN A 80 -1.15 -18.99 13.13
CA ASN A 80 -0.33 -20.18 13.35
C ASN A 80 0.60 -20.40 12.16
N ALA A 81 1.78 -20.99 12.44
CA ALA A 81 2.80 -21.29 11.44
C ALA A 81 2.41 -22.46 10.53
#